data_AF-A0A351EI66-F1
#
_entry.id   AF-A0A351EI66-F1
#
_cell.length_a   1.000
_cell.length_b   1.000
_cell.length_c   1.000
_cell.angle_alpha   90.00
_cell.angle_beta   90.00
_cell.angle_gamma   90.00
#
_symmetry.space_group_name_H-M   'P 1'
#
loop_
_entity.id
_entity.type
_entity.pdbx_description
1 polymer ?
#
loop_
_entity_poly.entity_id
_entity_poly.type
_entity_poly.pdbx_seq_one_letter_code
_entity_poly.pdbx_strand_id
1 'polypeptide(L)'
;MIHDWGALVGWNVALLYPDRVRAVVGMSVPYGRNLDPAWCTQQFWGDHFFYWAYFCENVGEAEAHLEEDVRKSLFTIHVAASGDAGDPVDQQGKKRMLDAAPKPPDALPHWMTEEDLDYYVSAYNESGFRGGLNWYRNIPRFLSDTIELKGKKIAQPAIFIT
;
A
#
# COMPACT_ATOMS: atom_id res chain seq x y z
N MET A 1 12.65 -10.80 4.25
CA MET A 1 11.55 -10.89 3.27
C MET A 1 10.74 -9.62 3.40
N ILE A 2 10.25 -9.07 2.30
CA ILE A 2 9.59 -7.76 2.25
C ILE A 2 8.40 -7.79 1.29
N HIS A 3 7.30 -7.13 1.65
CA HIS A 3 6.03 -7.13 0.92
C HIS A 3 5.41 -5.72 0.92
N ASP A 4 4.76 -5.33 -0.18
CA ASP A 4 4.04 -4.05 -0.31
C ASP A 4 4.91 -2.83 0.11
N TRP A 5 4.47 -1.97 1.03
CA TRP A 5 5.27 -0.88 1.60
C TRP A 5 6.54 -1.35 2.28
N GLY A 6 6.50 -2.54 2.90
CA GLY A 6 7.68 -3.19 3.43
C GLY A 6 8.74 -3.43 2.35
N ALA A 7 8.35 -3.62 1.08
CA ALA A 7 9.29 -3.74 -0.02
C ALA A 7 9.94 -2.39 -0.39
N LEU A 8 9.18 -1.29 -0.47
CA LEU A 8 9.75 0.05 -0.66
C LEU A 8 10.79 0.36 0.42
N VAL A 9 10.48 0.06 1.69
CA VAL A 9 11.39 0.24 2.82
C VAL A 9 12.58 -0.72 2.72
N GLY A 10 12.31 -2.01 2.52
CA GLY A 10 13.31 -3.07 2.54
C GLY A 10 14.37 -2.95 1.46
N TRP A 11 13.98 -2.52 0.26
CA TRP A 11 14.94 -2.24 -0.81
C TRP A 11 15.91 -1.13 -0.41
N ASN A 12 15.43 -0.08 0.26
CA ASN A 12 16.29 0.99 0.77
C ASN A 12 17.19 0.49 1.91
N VAL A 13 16.68 -0.35 2.81
CA VAL A 13 17.50 -0.97 3.88
C VAL A 13 18.64 -1.80 3.29
N ALA A 14 18.39 -2.59 2.24
CA ALA A 14 19.42 -3.38 1.57
C ALA A 14 20.50 -2.53 0.87
N LEU A 15 20.13 -1.33 0.41
CA LEU A 15 21.06 -0.37 -0.18
C LEU A 15 21.87 0.40 0.87
N LEU A 16 21.23 0.84 1.95
CA LEU A 16 21.85 1.63 3.01
C LEU A 16 22.75 0.80 3.93
N TYR A 17 22.38 -0.46 4.16
CA TYR A 17 23.06 -1.35 5.10
C TYR A 17 23.44 -2.67 4.45
N PRO A 18 24.27 -2.66 3.39
CA PRO A 18 24.53 -3.86 2.61
C PRO A 18 25.18 -4.98 3.42
N ASP A 19 26.00 -4.65 4.42
CA ASP A 19 26.67 -5.62 5.29
C ASP A 19 25.73 -6.26 6.33
N ARG A 20 24.50 -5.74 6.47
CA ARG A 20 23.48 -6.28 7.38
C ARG A 20 22.46 -7.17 6.66
N VAL A 21 22.43 -7.14 5.34
CA VAL A 21 21.46 -7.87 4.52
C VAL A 21 22.18 -8.92 3.70
N ARG A 22 21.99 -10.20 4.04
CA ARG A 22 22.60 -11.31 3.30
C ARG A 22 21.92 -11.59 1.96
N ALA A 23 20.59 -11.48 1.90
CA ALA A 23 19.78 -11.73 0.72
C ALA A 23 18.42 -11.04 0.87
N VAL A 24 17.73 -10.78 -0.25
CA VAL A 24 16.40 -10.14 -0.25
C VAL A 24 15.39 -11.01 -0.99
N VAL A 25 14.24 -11.22 -0.38
CA VAL A 25 13.04 -11.80 -1.01
C VAL A 25 12.00 -10.69 -1.04
N GLY A 26 11.75 -10.13 -2.22
CA GLY A 26 10.76 -9.08 -2.44
C GLY A 26 9.46 -9.64 -2.99
N MET A 27 8.33 -9.17 -2.47
CA MET A 27 6.99 -9.61 -2.85
C MET A 27 6.11 -8.41 -3.22
N SER A 28 5.28 -8.54 -4.25
CA SER A 28 4.36 -7.51 -4.77
C SER A 28 5.05 -6.29 -5.41
N VAL A 29 5.87 -5.53 -4.68
CA VAL A 29 6.52 -4.33 -5.23
C VAL A 29 7.98 -4.61 -5.63
N PRO A 30 8.32 -4.52 -6.94
CA PRO A 30 9.67 -4.76 -7.42
C PRO A 30 10.64 -3.65 -6.97
N TYR A 31 11.94 -3.94 -7.05
CA TYR A 31 12.95 -2.91 -6.85
C TYR A 31 12.84 -1.83 -7.93
N GLY A 32 12.63 -0.59 -7.50
CA GLY A 32 12.57 0.59 -8.35
C GLY A 32 12.83 1.88 -7.57
N ARG A 33 13.40 2.88 -8.24
CA ARG A 33 13.59 4.24 -7.70
C ARG A 33 13.00 5.29 -8.65
N ASN A 34 11.72 5.12 -8.96
CA ASN A 34 10.98 5.87 -9.99
C ASN A 34 9.66 6.47 -9.48
N LEU A 35 9.52 6.65 -8.15
CA LEU A 35 8.34 7.32 -7.60
C LEU A 35 8.33 8.79 -8.00
N ASP A 36 7.19 9.26 -8.52
CA ASP A 36 6.97 10.67 -8.84
C ASP A 36 6.11 11.32 -7.75
N PRO A 37 6.56 12.44 -7.12
CA PRO A 37 5.74 13.21 -6.19
C PRO A 37 4.35 13.59 -6.73
N ALA A 38 4.21 13.74 -8.06
CA ALA A 38 2.94 14.06 -8.68
C ALA A 38 1.89 12.94 -8.50
N TRP A 39 2.28 11.69 -8.26
CA TRP A 39 1.34 10.60 -8.01
C TRP A 39 0.54 10.77 -6.71
N CYS A 40 1.00 11.62 -5.79
CA CYS A 40 0.29 12.00 -4.57
C CYS A 40 -0.77 13.09 -4.78
N THR A 41 -1.03 13.56 -6.02
CA THR A 41 -2.05 14.59 -6.25
C THR A 41 -3.12 14.10 -7.20
N GLN A 42 -4.41 14.33 -6.87
CA GLN A 42 -5.51 13.91 -7.73
C GLN A 42 -5.48 14.66 -9.07
N GLN A 43 -4.91 15.86 -9.08
CA GLN A 43 -4.69 16.64 -10.30
C GLN A 43 -3.88 15.87 -11.36
N PHE A 44 -2.88 15.07 -10.97
CA PHE A 44 -2.08 14.28 -11.91
C PHE A 44 -2.92 13.18 -12.58
N TRP A 45 -3.86 12.59 -11.86
CA TRP A 45 -4.72 11.51 -12.33
C TRP A 45 -5.99 12.00 -13.02
N GLY A 46 -6.25 13.31 -12.99
CA GLY A 46 -7.42 13.93 -13.59
C GLY A 46 -8.71 13.43 -12.94
N ASP A 47 -9.64 12.95 -13.76
CA ASP A 47 -10.95 12.46 -13.32
C ASP A 47 -10.92 10.97 -12.88
N HIS A 48 -9.78 10.29 -12.98
CA HIS A 48 -9.62 8.91 -12.51
C HIS A 48 -9.11 8.89 -11.07
N PHE A 49 -9.83 8.21 -10.18
CA PHE A 49 -9.39 8.02 -8.80
C PHE A 49 -8.05 7.28 -8.73
N PHE A 50 -7.17 7.77 -7.86
CA PHE A 50 -5.98 7.02 -7.45
C PHE A 50 -5.80 7.07 -5.93
N TYR A 51 -5.65 5.91 -5.32
CA TYR A 51 -5.68 5.78 -3.87
C TYR A 51 -4.48 6.46 -3.17
N TRP A 52 -3.31 6.57 -3.82
CA TRP A 52 -2.19 7.32 -3.22
C TRP A 52 -2.56 8.79 -3.09
N ALA A 53 -3.05 9.41 -4.17
CA ALA A 53 -3.49 10.79 -4.15
C ALA A 53 -4.56 11.03 -3.09
N TYR A 54 -5.55 10.13 -3.02
CA TYR A 54 -6.56 10.17 -1.97
C TYR A 54 -5.95 10.17 -0.55
N PHE A 55 -5.02 9.26 -0.25
CA PHE A 55 -4.35 9.21 1.07
C PHE A 55 -3.43 10.39 1.35
N CYS A 56 -2.79 10.95 0.32
CA CYS A 56 -1.90 12.11 0.45
C CYS A 56 -2.69 13.41 0.72
N GLU A 57 -3.79 13.64 0.01
CA GLU A 57 -4.53 14.92 0.05
C GLU A 57 -5.61 14.97 1.15
N ASN A 58 -6.24 13.84 1.48
CA ASN A 58 -7.43 13.80 2.35
C ASN A 58 -7.06 13.40 3.79
N VAL A 59 -6.18 14.19 4.42
CA VAL A 59 -5.72 13.93 5.79
C VAL A 59 -6.87 14.04 6.80
N GLY A 60 -7.14 12.97 7.54
CA GLY A 60 -8.26 12.88 8.49
C GLY A 60 -9.53 12.34 7.85
N GLU A 61 -9.87 12.77 6.63
CA GLU A 61 -11.03 12.25 5.90
C GLU A 61 -10.80 10.81 5.38
N ALA A 62 -9.60 10.48 4.93
CA ALA A 62 -9.25 9.13 4.53
C ALA A 62 -9.28 8.16 5.72
N GLU A 63 -8.78 8.59 6.87
CA GLU A 63 -8.92 7.85 8.13
C GLU A 63 -10.40 7.65 8.48
N ALA A 64 -11.18 8.73 8.55
CA ALA A 64 -12.60 8.65 8.91
C ALA A 64 -13.41 7.75 7.96
N HIS A 65 -13.10 7.76 6.66
CA HIS A 65 -13.72 6.89 5.67
C HIS A 65 -13.41 5.40 5.91
N LEU A 66 -12.17 5.06 6.26
CA LEU A 66 -11.79 3.68 6.54
C LEU A 66 -12.23 3.21 7.94
N GLU A 67 -12.34 4.14 8.89
CA GLU A 67 -12.69 3.87 10.29
C GLU A 67 -14.20 3.85 10.54
N GLU A 68 -15.03 4.25 9.56
CA GLU A 68 -16.50 4.14 9.63
C GLU A 68 -16.94 2.68 9.87
N ASP A 69 -16.29 1.73 9.20
CA ASP A 69 -16.43 0.30 9.42
C ASP A 69 -15.09 -0.40 9.14
N VAL A 70 -14.28 -0.54 10.20
CA VAL A 70 -12.94 -1.13 10.12
C VAL A 70 -12.97 -2.54 9.54
N ARG A 71 -13.98 -3.36 9.90
CA ARG A 71 -14.11 -4.73 9.39
C ARG A 71 -14.35 -4.73 7.89
N LYS A 72 -15.34 -3.95 7.44
CA LYS A 72 -15.64 -3.83 6.01
C LYS A 72 -14.46 -3.27 5.24
N SER A 73 -13.79 -2.25 5.76
CA SER A 73 -12.61 -1.64 5.13
C SER A 73 -11.48 -2.65 4.94
N LEU A 74 -11.10 -3.36 6.00
CA LEU A 74 -10.03 -4.35 5.93
C LEU A 74 -10.42 -5.52 5.04
N PHE A 75 -11.63 -6.05 5.15
CA PHE A 75 -12.08 -7.13 4.29
C PHE A 75 -12.06 -6.73 2.81
N THR A 76 -12.60 -5.55 2.49
CA THR A 76 -12.61 -5.01 1.12
C THR A 76 -11.19 -4.84 0.59
N ILE A 77 -10.26 -4.26 1.37
CA ILE A 77 -8.88 -4.02 0.95
C ILE A 77 -8.12 -5.35 0.74
N HIS A 78 -8.26 -6.31 1.66
CA HIS A 78 -7.59 -7.60 1.54
C HIS A 78 -8.08 -8.38 0.30
N VAL A 79 -9.38 -8.41 0.05
CA VAL A 79 -9.94 -9.08 -1.14
C VAL A 79 -9.53 -8.35 -2.42
N ALA A 80 -9.64 -7.02 -2.45
CA ALA A 80 -9.27 -6.22 -3.63
C ALA A 80 -7.78 -6.36 -4.01
N ALA A 81 -6.92 -6.68 -3.04
CA ALA A 81 -5.49 -6.94 -3.25
C ALA A 81 -5.15 -8.42 -3.48
N SER A 82 -6.15 -9.30 -3.62
CA SER A 82 -5.97 -10.75 -3.77
C SER A 82 -6.30 -11.24 -5.19
N GLY A 83 -5.98 -12.50 -5.47
CA GLY A 83 -6.42 -13.19 -6.69
C GLY A 83 -7.93 -13.43 -6.78
N ASP A 84 -8.66 -13.24 -5.67
CA ASP A 84 -10.12 -13.32 -5.59
C ASP A 84 -10.79 -11.93 -5.72
N ALA A 85 -10.03 -10.91 -6.15
CA ALA A 85 -10.61 -9.62 -6.48
C ALA A 85 -11.70 -9.80 -7.57
N GLY A 86 -12.89 -9.24 -7.33
CA GLY A 86 -13.95 -9.20 -8.33
C GLY A 86 -13.58 -8.34 -9.54
N ASP A 87 -14.56 -8.10 -10.41
CA ASP A 87 -14.35 -7.30 -11.62
C ASP A 87 -13.80 -5.90 -11.29
N PRO A 88 -12.83 -5.39 -12.10
CA PRO A 88 -12.30 -4.05 -11.91
C PRO A 88 -13.39 -2.99 -11.90
N VAL A 89 -13.28 -2.05 -10.96
CA VAL A 89 -14.18 -0.89 -10.88
C VAL A 89 -13.63 0.23 -11.75
N ASP A 90 -14.51 0.86 -12.54
CA ASP A 90 -14.15 2.09 -13.24
C ASP A 90 -13.84 3.20 -12.23
N GLN A 91 -12.63 3.75 -12.35
CA GLN A 91 -12.09 4.76 -11.47
C GLN A 91 -12.59 6.16 -11.81
N GLN A 92 -13.20 6.35 -13.00
CA GLN A 92 -13.67 7.66 -13.42
C GLN A 92 -14.76 8.21 -12.48
N GLY A 93 -14.57 9.45 -12.02
CA GLY A 93 -15.50 10.16 -11.12
C GLY A 93 -15.56 9.61 -9.69
N LYS A 94 -14.78 8.56 -9.35
CA LYS A 94 -14.68 8.03 -7.99
C LYS A 94 -13.88 8.99 -7.10
N LYS A 95 -14.22 9.04 -5.82
CA LYS A 95 -13.62 9.99 -4.86
C LYS A 95 -13.09 9.36 -3.57
N ARG A 96 -13.47 8.11 -3.27
CA ARG A 96 -13.12 7.43 -2.02
C ARG A 96 -12.66 6.02 -2.31
N MET A 97 -11.72 5.54 -1.50
CA MET A 97 -11.05 4.25 -1.68
C MET A 97 -12.02 3.07 -1.80
N LEU A 98 -13.01 2.98 -0.91
CA LEU A 98 -13.92 1.83 -0.90
C LEU A 98 -14.94 1.86 -2.06
N ASP A 99 -15.26 3.04 -2.59
CA ASP A 99 -16.14 3.19 -3.77
C ASP A 99 -15.42 2.83 -5.08
N ALA A 100 -14.09 2.87 -5.03
CA ALA A 100 -13.15 2.55 -6.09
C ALA A 100 -12.63 1.10 -6.02
N ALA A 101 -12.99 0.34 -4.99
CA ALA A 101 -12.62 -1.06 -4.82
C ALA A 101 -13.73 -2.00 -5.33
N PRO A 102 -13.39 -3.16 -5.92
CA PRO A 102 -14.37 -4.20 -6.20
C PRO A 102 -15.11 -4.59 -4.92
N LYS A 103 -16.42 -4.86 -5.04
CA LYS A 103 -17.21 -5.36 -3.90
C LYS A 103 -16.67 -6.74 -3.49
N PRO A 104 -16.32 -6.97 -2.21
CA PRO A 104 -15.90 -8.29 -1.77
C PRO A 104 -17.09 -9.28 -1.80
N PRO A 105 -16.81 -10.61 -1.87
CA PRO A 105 -17.84 -11.64 -1.78
C PRO A 105 -18.52 -11.61 -0.40
N ASP A 106 -19.72 -12.19 -0.32
CA ASP A 106 -20.48 -12.21 0.94
C ASP A 106 -19.86 -13.17 1.99
N ALA A 107 -19.07 -14.15 1.55
CA ALA A 107 -18.35 -15.09 2.41
C ALA A 107 -16.84 -14.85 2.35
N LEU A 108 -16.13 -15.17 3.43
CA LEU A 108 -14.67 -15.08 3.45
C LEU A 108 -14.03 -16.05 2.43
N PRO A 109 -12.97 -15.60 1.72
CA PRO A 109 -12.15 -16.48 0.89
C PRO A 109 -11.48 -17.59 1.69
N HIS A 110 -11.13 -18.69 1.03
CA HIS A 110 -10.54 -19.88 1.67
C HIS A 110 -9.18 -19.63 2.37
N TRP A 111 -8.49 -18.54 2.05
CA TRP A 111 -7.20 -18.14 2.64
C TRP A 111 -7.33 -17.19 3.83
N MET A 112 -8.54 -16.76 4.18
CA MET A 112 -8.82 -15.88 5.32
C MET A 112 -9.89 -16.51 6.20
N THR A 113 -9.56 -16.79 7.45
CA THR A 113 -10.53 -17.18 8.46
C THR A 113 -11.15 -15.97 9.15
N GLU A 114 -12.26 -16.16 9.87
CA GLU A 114 -12.83 -15.10 10.71
C GLU A 114 -11.84 -14.63 11.78
N GLU A 115 -11.06 -15.54 12.35
CA GLU A 115 -10.04 -15.22 13.36
C GLU A 115 -8.93 -14.33 12.78
N ASP A 116 -8.51 -14.59 11.53
CA ASP A 116 -7.53 -13.73 10.84
C ASP A 116 -8.07 -12.30 10.68
N LEU A 117 -9.30 -12.16 10.18
CA LEU A 117 -9.92 -10.85 10.01
C LEU A 117 -10.13 -10.13 11.34
N ASP A 118 -10.60 -10.85 12.37
CA ASP A 118 -10.82 -10.32 13.72
C ASP A 118 -9.52 -9.79 14.33
N TYR A 119 -8.40 -10.48 14.13
CA TYR A 119 -7.08 -10.03 14.58
C TYR A 119 -6.72 -8.67 13.97
N TYR A 120 -6.87 -8.51 12.64
CA TYR A 120 -6.58 -7.24 11.99
C TYR A 120 -7.56 -6.15 12.44
N VAL A 121 -8.85 -6.46 12.55
CA VAL A 121 -9.85 -5.49 13.04
C VAL A 121 -9.50 -5.00 14.44
N SER A 122 -9.12 -5.90 15.35
CA SER A 122 -8.70 -5.53 16.70
C SER A 122 -7.48 -4.59 16.67
N ALA A 123 -6.46 -4.93 15.87
CA ALA A 123 -5.25 -4.12 15.77
C ALA A 123 -5.53 -2.71 15.22
N TYR A 124 -6.36 -2.60 14.16
CA TYR A 124 -6.70 -1.31 13.56
C TYR A 124 -7.70 -0.50 14.39
N ASN A 125 -8.54 -1.14 15.21
CA ASN A 125 -9.36 -0.41 16.18
C ASN A 125 -8.51 0.24 17.28
N GLU A 126 -7.36 -0.35 17.64
CA GLU A 126 -6.43 0.24 18.61
C GLU A 126 -5.56 1.33 17.96
N SER A 127 -5.02 1.07 16.76
CA SER A 127 -4.05 1.95 16.12
C SER A 127 -4.65 3.07 15.26
N GLY A 128 -5.86 2.87 14.75
CA GLY A 128 -6.39 3.59 13.60
C GLY A 128 -5.57 3.35 12.31
N PHE A 129 -5.96 4.01 11.22
CA PHE A 129 -5.29 3.89 9.91
C PHE A 129 -4.18 4.93 9.70
N ARG A 130 -4.19 6.03 10.47
CA ARG A 130 -3.31 7.20 10.26
C ARG A 130 -1.83 6.83 10.14
N GLY A 131 -1.34 5.94 11.00
CA GLY A 131 0.06 5.50 10.99
C GLY A 131 0.47 4.90 9.64
N GLY A 132 -0.33 3.98 9.11
CA GLY A 132 -0.12 3.38 7.80
C GLY A 132 -0.25 4.39 6.66
N LEU A 133 -1.29 5.22 6.67
CA LEU A 133 -1.52 6.22 5.61
C LEU A 133 -0.41 7.28 5.53
N ASN A 134 0.28 7.56 6.64
CA ASN A 134 1.42 8.47 6.66
C ASN A 134 2.62 7.99 5.83
N TRP A 135 2.74 6.71 5.50
CA TRP A 135 3.78 6.23 4.57
C TRP A 135 3.57 6.80 3.17
N TYR A 136 2.34 6.78 2.65
CA TYR A 136 1.98 7.38 1.37
C TYR A 136 2.24 8.88 1.35
N ARG A 137 1.89 9.58 2.44
CA ARG A 137 2.12 11.02 2.60
C ARG A 137 3.60 11.42 2.55
N ASN A 138 4.52 10.46 2.64
CA ASN A 138 5.95 10.69 2.49
C ASN A 138 6.50 10.42 1.08
N ILE A 139 5.70 9.92 0.13
CA ILE A 139 6.12 9.72 -1.27
C ILE A 139 6.78 10.98 -1.86
N PRO A 140 6.27 12.21 -1.65
CA PRO A 140 6.88 13.42 -2.23
C PRO A 140 8.33 13.65 -1.79
N ARG A 141 8.73 13.08 -0.65
CA ARG A 141 10.09 13.21 -0.09
C ARG A 141 10.94 11.94 -0.22
N PHE A 142 10.31 10.80 -0.55
CA PHE A 142 10.94 9.48 -0.48
C PHE A 142 12.26 9.40 -1.24
N LEU A 143 12.31 9.92 -2.48
CA LEU A 143 13.53 9.90 -3.30
C LEU A 143 14.53 10.99 -2.91
N SER A 144 14.07 12.16 -2.45
CA SER A 144 14.96 13.26 -2.03
C SER A 144 15.68 12.96 -0.73
N ASP A 145 15.02 12.27 0.20
CA ASP A 145 15.56 11.90 1.50
C ASP A 145 16.64 10.80 1.39
N THR A 146 16.71 10.13 0.24
CA THR A 146 17.68 9.05 -0.06
C THR A 146 18.41 9.29 -1.39
N ILE A 147 18.73 10.54 -1.70
CA ILE A 147 19.32 10.94 -2.99
C ILE A 147 20.67 10.24 -3.27
N GLU A 148 21.42 9.88 -2.22
CA GLU A 148 22.67 9.13 -2.26
C GLU A 148 22.50 7.71 -2.83
N LEU A 149 21.27 7.19 -2.85
CA LEU A 149 20.93 5.89 -3.42
C LEU A 149 20.60 5.97 -4.92
N LYS A 150 20.59 7.16 -5.53
CA LYS A 150 20.30 7.34 -6.96
C LYS A 150 21.26 6.51 -7.82
N GLY A 151 20.71 5.70 -8.71
CA GLY A 151 21.46 4.84 -9.64
C GLY A 151 22.13 3.62 -8.99
N LYS A 152 21.98 3.41 -7.68
CA LYS A 152 22.48 2.20 -7.01
C LYS A 152 21.72 0.97 -7.48
N LYS A 153 22.33 -0.20 -7.30
CA LYS A 153 21.74 -1.51 -7.58
C LYS A 153 21.82 -2.36 -6.31
N ILE A 154 20.87 -3.27 -6.15
CA ILE A 154 20.91 -4.30 -5.12
C ILE A 154 22.10 -5.22 -5.43
N ALA A 155 23.04 -5.31 -4.49
CA ALA A 155 24.25 -6.13 -4.63
C ALA A 155 24.06 -7.54 -4.05
N GLN A 156 23.07 -7.70 -3.16
CA GLN A 156 22.73 -8.96 -2.53
C GLN A 156 22.04 -9.90 -3.53
N PRO A 157 22.15 -11.23 -3.32
CA PRO A 157 21.23 -12.17 -3.95
C PRO A 157 19.78 -11.75 -3.69
N ALA A 158 19.00 -11.65 -4.77
CA ALA A 158 17.62 -11.20 -4.70
C ALA A 158 16.70 -12.10 -5.52
N ILE A 159 15.50 -12.34 -5.01
CA ILE A 159 14.38 -12.94 -5.73
C ILE A 159 13.17 -12.03 -5.59
N PHE A 160 12.36 -11.97 -6.65
CA PHE A 160 11.10 -11.25 -6.69
C PHE A 160 9.94 -12.22 -6.97
N ILE A 161 8.83 -12.06 -6.25
CA ILE A 161 7.62 -12.86 -6.36
C ILE A 161 6.42 -11.90 -6.46
N THR A 162 5.50 -12.16 -7.38
CA THR A 162 4.26 -11.40 -7.54
C THR A 162 3.09 -12.32 -7.82
#